data_AF-A0A957B9B7-F1
#
_entry.id   AF-A0A957B9B7-F1
#
_cell.length_a   1.000
_cell.length_b   1.000
_cell.length_c   1.000
_cell.angle_alpha   90.00
_cell.angle_beta   90.00
_cell.angle_gamma   90.00
#
_symmetry.space_group_name_H-M   'P 1'
#
loop_
_entity.id
_entity.type
_entity.pdbx_description
1 polymer ?
#
loop_
_entity_poly.entity_id
_entity_poly.type
_entity_poly.pdbx_seq_one_letter_code
_entity_poly.pdbx_strand_id
1 'polypeptide(L)'
;MWCWGCDVRRAAGNLLLAYGAEKRPSSNPRYHSAYTFRTVTNEVINLWGWGLWIACADKGSLLISRSHFRLRYTQDAVLKPDAWQQRDLPHTGSIQNEHDAAAAHSLLSAALIWIGDYESWVYQHVETDYRERVLKKWPQRRQHRGGIPASEMAAHWFDLSTHILEQQLT
;
A
#
# COMPACT_ATOMS: atom_id res chain seq x y z
N MET A 1 -6.35 -7.27 0.49
CA MET A 1 -6.16 -7.76 -0.91
C MET A 1 -5.79 -6.57 -1.80
N TRP A 2 -4.82 -6.67 -2.71
CA TRP A 2 -4.41 -5.52 -3.57
C TRP A 2 -4.64 -5.81 -5.05
N CYS A 3 -5.36 -4.95 -5.75
CA CYS A 3 -5.63 -5.12 -7.19
C CYS A 3 -4.80 -4.19 -8.09
N TRP A 4 -3.85 -3.42 -7.53
CA TRP A 4 -3.10 -2.38 -8.25
C TRP A 4 -2.39 -2.87 -9.51
N GLY A 5 -1.95 -4.13 -9.54
CA GLY A 5 -1.36 -4.70 -10.76
C GLY A 5 -2.34 -4.73 -11.95
N CYS A 6 -3.63 -4.94 -11.70
CA CYS A 6 -4.67 -4.86 -12.72
C CYS A 6 -4.95 -3.40 -13.10
N ASP A 7 -4.94 -2.51 -12.11
CA ASP A 7 -5.16 -1.07 -12.29
C ASP A 7 -4.08 -0.41 -13.15
N VAL A 8 -2.83 -0.87 -13.01
CA VAL A 8 -1.70 -0.43 -13.85
C VAL A 8 -1.80 -0.96 -15.28
N ARG A 9 -2.34 -2.18 -15.47
CA ARG A 9 -2.46 -2.84 -16.79
C ARG A 9 -3.80 -2.56 -17.49
N ARG A 10 -4.64 -1.71 -16.91
CA ARG A 10 -5.96 -1.41 -17.47
C ARG A 10 -5.78 -0.74 -18.84
N ALA A 11 -6.51 -1.26 -19.84
CA ALA A 11 -6.38 -0.81 -21.23
C ALA A 11 -6.73 0.67 -21.41
N ALA A 12 -7.69 1.16 -20.63
CA ALA A 12 -8.11 2.56 -20.63
C ALA A 12 -7.22 3.48 -19.77
N GLY A 13 -6.01 3.04 -19.44
CA GLY A 13 -5.01 3.83 -18.73
C GLY A 13 -4.74 3.35 -17.29
N ASN A 14 -3.62 3.83 -16.75
CA ASN A 14 -3.11 3.44 -15.44
C ASN A 14 -3.79 4.26 -14.32
N LEU A 15 -4.58 3.59 -13.47
CA LEU A 15 -5.33 4.28 -12.41
C LEU A 15 -4.45 4.85 -11.30
N LEU A 16 -3.27 4.28 -11.03
CA LEU A 16 -2.36 4.86 -10.04
C LEU A 16 -1.87 6.25 -10.50
N LEU A 17 -1.53 6.38 -11.79
CA LEU A 17 -1.14 7.67 -12.36
C LEU A 17 -2.31 8.66 -12.36
N ALA A 18 -3.50 8.20 -12.72
CA ALA A 18 -4.71 9.03 -12.70
C ALA A 18 -5.07 9.50 -11.28
N TYR A 19 -4.76 8.70 -10.26
CA TYR A 19 -4.93 9.06 -8.84
C TYR A 19 -3.85 10.02 -8.31
N GLY A 20 -2.78 10.28 -9.09
CA GLY A 20 -1.74 11.24 -8.73
C GLY A 20 -0.37 10.64 -8.40
N ALA A 21 -0.10 9.39 -8.79
CA ALA A 21 1.24 8.82 -8.61
C ALA A 21 2.25 9.41 -9.60
N GLU A 22 3.49 9.52 -9.14
CA GLU A 22 4.66 9.68 -10.00
C GLU A 22 5.25 8.30 -10.30
N LYS A 23 5.47 7.98 -11.58
CA LYS A 23 6.17 6.73 -11.95
C LYS A 23 7.68 6.90 -11.72
N ARG A 24 8.29 6.00 -10.95
CA ARG A 24 9.74 6.04 -10.73
C ARG A 24 10.51 5.67 -12.01
N PRO A 25 11.58 6.40 -12.36
CA PRO A 25 12.41 6.07 -13.50
C PRO A 25 13.29 4.86 -13.19
N SER A 26 13.16 3.78 -13.96
CA SER A 26 14.04 2.62 -13.84
C SER A 26 15.19 2.70 -14.83
N SER A 27 16.41 2.49 -14.34
CA SER A 27 17.60 2.31 -15.18
C SER A 27 17.68 0.91 -15.80
N ASN A 28 16.84 -0.05 -15.35
CA ASN A 28 16.87 -1.42 -15.83
C ASN A 28 15.48 -1.84 -16.39
N PRO A 29 15.39 -2.24 -17.66
CA PRO A 29 14.13 -2.63 -18.28
C PRO A 29 13.47 -3.88 -17.67
N ARG A 30 14.21 -4.66 -16.86
CA ARG A 30 13.64 -5.79 -16.09
C ARG A 30 12.75 -5.35 -14.94
N TYR A 31 12.87 -4.11 -14.46
CA TYR A 31 12.02 -3.60 -13.40
C TYR A 31 10.79 -2.93 -13.99
N HIS A 32 9.65 -3.61 -13.86
CA HIS A 32 8.47 -3.29 -14.65
C HIS A 32 7.79 -1.98 -14.22
N SER A 33 7.65 -1.70 -12.92
CA SER A 33 7.01 -0.48 -12.41
C SER A 33 7.22 -0.26 -10.91
N ALA A 34 7.42 1.00 -10.53
CA ALA A 34 7.26 1.50 -9.17
C ALA A 34 6.62 2.88 -9.22
N TYR A 35 5.83 3.21 -8.20
CA TYR A 35 5.04 4.45 -8.14
C TYR A 35 5.21 5.13 -6.79
N THR A 36 5.26 6.46 -6.78
CA THR A 36 5.42 7.27 -5.58
C THR A 36 4.23 8.20 -5.43
N PHE A 37 3.72 8.31 -4.21
CA PHE A 37 2.71 9.28 -3.79
C PHE A 37 3.27 10.10 -2.65
N ARG A 38 2.89 11.38 -2.59
CA ARG A 38 3.08 12.24 -1.42
C ARG A 38 1.70 12.50 -0.83
N THR A 39 1.53 12.21 0.46
CA THR A 39 0.28 12.49 1.16
C THR A 39 0.26 13.93 1.65
N VAL A 40 -0.93 14.42 2.02
CA VAL A 40 -1.09 15.74 2.64
C VAL A 40 -0.51 15.82 4.06
N THR A 41 -0.27 14.67 4.68
CA THR A 41 0.27 14.49 6.03
C THR A 41 1.79 14.22 6.05
N ASN A 42 2.48 14.58 4.96
CA ASN A 42 3.94 14.45 4.76
C ASN A 42 4.49 13.02 4.66
N GLU A 43 3.66 11.98 4.65
CA GLU A 43 4.14 10.65 4.31
C GLU A 43 4.44 10.51 2.81
N VAL A 44 5.44 9.68 2.51
CA VAL A 44 5.76 9.26 1.16
C VAL A 44 5.47 7.78 1.01
N ILE A 45 4.59 7.44 0.07
CA ILE A 45 4.21 6.06 -0.23
C ILE A 45 4.88 5.63 -1.52
N ASN A 46 5.55 4.49 -1.49
CA ASN A 46 6.14 3.85 -2.66
C ASN A 46 5.54 2.46 -2.87
N LEU A 47 5.12 2.18 -4.10
CA LEU A 47 4.46 0.93 -4.47
C LEU A 47 5.29 0.17 -5.48
N TRP A 48 5.45 -1.13 -5.25
CA TRP A 48 5.97 -2.09 -6.20
C TRP A 48 5.00 -3.27 -6.35
N GLY A 49 5.23 -4.12 -7.34
CA GLY A 49 4.46 -5.37 -7.49
C GLY A 49 4.54 -6.32 -6.29
N TRP A 50 5.53 -6.13 -5.41
CA TRP A 50 5.81 -6.95 -4.24
C TRP A 50 5.42 -6.32 -2.89
N GLY A 51 5.13 -5.01 -2.81
CA GLY A 51 4.88 -4.37 -1.52
C GLY A 51 4.60 -2.87 -1.59
N LEU A 52 4.25 -2.32 -0.44
CA LEU A 52 4.04 -0.89 -0.16
C LEU A 52 5.07 -0.49 0.90
N TRP A 53 5.76 0.62 0.67
CA TRP A 53 6.61 1.28 1.65
C TRP A 53 6.03 2.65 1.96
N ILE A 54 5.75 2.92 3.24
CA ILE A 54 5.35 4.25 3.70
C ILE A 54 6.46 4.78 4.61
N ALA A 55 6.82 6.05 4.43
CA ALA A 55 7.87 6.71 5.21
C ALA A 55 7.42 8.09 5.68
N CYS A 56 7.83 8.46 6.88
CA CYS A 56 7.70 9.81 7.43
C CYS A 56 8.98 10.16 8.19
N ALA A 57 9.48 11.39 8.03
CA ALA A 57 10.81 11.78 8.53
C ALA A 57 10.96 11.60 10.06
N ASP A 58 9.90 11.79 10.82
CA ASP A 58 9.84 11.69 12.29
C ASP A 58 9.41 10.32 12.81
N LYS A 59 8.86 9.44 11.96
CA LYS A 59 8.36 8.11 12.35
C LYS A 59 9.20 6.96 11.81
N GLY A 60 10.07 7.22 10.83
CA GLY A 60 10.78 6.18 10.08
C GLY A 60 9.91 5.62 8.96
N SER A 61 9.99 4.32 8.72
CA SER A 61 9.31 3.65 7.60
C SER A 61 8.73 2.30 7.95
N LEU A 62 7.68 1.94 7.21
CA LEU A 62 7.01 0.65 7.29
C LEU A 62 6.88 0.02 5.90
N LEU A 63 7.38 -1.21 5.77
CA LEU A 63 7.09 -2.09 4.65
C LEU A 63 5.86 -2.94 4.97
N ILE A 64 4.88 -2.92 4.07
CA ILE A 64 3.78 -3.88 4.00
C ILE A 64 4.03 -4.78 2.79
N SER A 65 4.31 -6.05 3.03
CA SER A 65 4.53 -7.02 1.96
C SER A 65 3.20 -7.42 1.33
N ARG A 66 3.12 -7.43 0.00
CA ARG A 66 1.92 -7.91 -0.71
C ARG A 66 1.64 -9.38 -0.42
N SER A 67 2.70 -10.18 -0.30
CA SER A 67 2.61 -11.59 0.08
C SER A 67 2.52 -11.71 1.59
N HIS A 68 1.52 -12.47 2.08
CA HIS A 68 1.28 -12.76 3.50
C HIS A 68 1.14 -11.55 4.44
N PHE A 69 0.96 -10.33 3.91
CA PHE A 69 0.77 -9.11 4.69
C PHE A 69 1.83 -8.90 5.79
N ARG A 70 3.11 -9.20 5.48
CA ARG A 70 4.19 -9.06 6.48
C ARG A 70 4.58 -7.60 6.65
N LEU A 71 4.60 -7.16 7.91
CA LEU A 71 5.02 -5.82 8.32
C LEU A 71 6.51 -5.84 8.70
N ARG A 72 7.26 -4.82 8.29
CA ARG A 72 8.63 -4.60 8.75
C ARG A 72 8.90 -3.11 8.95
N TYR A 73 9.37 -2.76 10.14
CA TYR A 73 9.62 -1.38 10.55
C TYR A 73 11.12 -1.06 10.53
N THR A 74 11.45 0.21 10.31
CA THR A 74 12.79 0.78 10.51
C THR A 74 12.67 2.26 10.84
N GLN A 75 13.63 2.81 11.58
CA GLN A 75 13.70 4.24 11.85
C GLN A 75 14.22 5.04 10.64
N ASP A 76 14.81 4.37 9.63
CA ASP A 76 15.28 5.04 8.42
C ASP A 76 14.11 5.42 7.50
N ALA A 77 13.84 6.72 7.38
CA ALA A 77 12.82 7.28 6.50
C ALA A 77 13.28 7.42 5.03
N VAL A 78 14.59 7.31 4.76
CA VAL A 78 15.18 7.64 3.46
C VAL A 78 15.16 6.41 2.56
N LEU A 79 14.35 6.49 1.50
CA LEU A 79 14.35 5.49 0.46
C LEU A 79 15.38 5.83 -0.62
N LYS A 80 16.33 4.91 -0.85
CA LYS A 80 17.34 5.10 -1.91
C LYS A 80 16.70 5.19 -3.30
N PRO A 81 17.25 6.00 -4.23
CA PRO A 81 16.71 6.13 -5.59
C PRO A 81 16.66 4.80 -6.37
N ASP A 82 17.59 3.90 -6.09
CA ASP A 82 17.79 2.60 -6.73
C ASP A 82 17.08 1.43 -6.01
N ALA A 83 16.18 1.71 -5.05
CA ALA A 83 15.40 0.68 -4.39
C ALA A 83 14.35 0.06 -5.33
N TRP A 84 14.67 -1.09 -5.92
CA TRP A 84 13.80 -1.79 -6.88
C TRP A 84 13.36 -3.18 -6.40
N GLN A 85 14.08 -3.72 -5.42
CA GLN A 85 13.83 -5.01 -4.80
C GLN A 85 13.71 -4.83 -3.29
N GLN A 86 13.03 -5.77 -2.64
CA GLN A 86 12.82 -5.71 -1.19
C GLN A 86 14.15 -5.66 -0.39
N ARG A 87 15.22 -6.27 -0.91
CA ARG A 87 16.54 -6.24 -0.27
C ARG A 87 17.27 -4.90 -0.39
N ASP A 88 16.79 -4.01 -1.25
CA ASP A 88 17.38 -2.68 -1.45
C ASP A 88 16.80 -1.66 -0.44
N LEU A 89 15.75 -2.05 0.29
CA LEU A 89 15.17 -1.26 1.36
C LEU A 89 16.13 -1.16 2.55
N PRO A 90 16.06 -0.07 3.34
CA PRO A 90 16.81 0.01 4.59
C PRO A 90 16.59 -1.22 5.47
N HIS A 91 17.62 -1.58 6.23
CA HIS A 91 17.54 -2.73 7.12
C HIS A 91 16.42 -2.54 8.13
N THR A 92 15.48 -3.46 8.12
CA THR A 92 14.36 -3.50 9.06
C THR A 92 14.79 -4.29 10.29
N GLY A 93 14.74 -3.65 11.45
CA GLY A 93 15.03 -4.27 12.75
C GLY A 93 13.77 -4.76 13.45
N SER A 94 13.95 -5.39 14.61
CA SER A 94 12.85 -5.56 15.57
C SER A 94 12.43 -4.20 16.12
N ILE A 95 11.15 -4.04 16.44
CA ILE A 95 10.65 -2.92 17.23
C ILE A 95 11.41 -2.94 18.57
N GLN A 96 12.13 -1.87 18.91
CA GLN A 96 13.01 -1.85 20.08
C GLN A 96 12.32 -1.33 21.34
N ASN A 97 11.33 -0.46 21.17
CA ASN A 97 10.68 0.25 22.27
C ASN A 97 9.22 0.64 21.90
N GLU A 98 8.50 1.18 22.87
CA GLU A 98 7.10 1.62 22.70
C GLU A 98 6.95 2.76 21.68
N HIS A 99 7.96 3.63 21.55
CA HIS A 99 7.95 4.70 20.55
C HIS A 99 8.01 4.15 19.12
N ASP A 100 8.88 3.16 18.86
CA ASP A 100 8.94 2.45 17.58
C ASP A 100 7.61 1.74 17.28
N ALA A 101 6.99 1.13 18.30
CA ALA A 101 5.70 0.47 18.16
C ALA A 101 4.59 1.46 17.78
N ALA A 102 4.52 2.60 18.48
CA ALA A 102 3.60 3.69 18.18
C ALA A 102 3.80 4.27 16.78
N ALA A 103 5.06 4.49 16.38
CA ALA A 103 5.42 4.97 15.05
C ALA A 103 5.00 3.96 13.96
N ALA A 104 5.26 2.67 14.16
CA ALA A 104 4.86 1.61 13.24
C ALA A 104 3.33 1.50 13.11
N HIS A 105 2.58 1.59 14.22
CA HIS A 105 1.12 1.60 14.20
C HIS A 105 0.56 2.83 13.48
N SER A 106 1.12 4.02 13.74
CA SER A 106 0.73 5.25 13.05
C SER A 106 0.94 5.14 11.53
N LEU A 107 2.12 4.64 11.10
CA LEU A 107 2.41 4.42 9.68
C LEU A 107 1.52 3.34 9.06
N LEU A 108 1.20 2.28 9.81
CA LEU A 108 0.29 1.25 9.34
C LEU A 108 -1.11 1.82 9.13
N SER A 109 -1.65 2.55 10.11
CA SER A 109 -2.96 3.20 10.00
C SER A 109 -2.99 4.17 8.81
N ALA A 110 -1.98 5.03 8.66
CA ALA A 110 -1.86 5.94 7.52
C ALA A 110 -1.84 5.21 6.16
N ALA A 111 -1.10 4.09 6.07
CA ALA A 111 -1.10 3.28 4.86
C ALA A 111 -2.49 2.69 4.57
N LEU A 112 -3.21 2.21 5.58
CA LEU A 112 -4.55 1.64 5.40
C LEU A 112 -5.57 2.69 4.98
N ILE A 113 -5.52 3.88 5.58
CA ILE A 113 -6.33 5.04 5.16
C ILE A 113 -6.07 5.35 3.69
N TRP A 114 -4.81 5.47 3.28
CA TRP A 114 -4.46 5.72 1.88
C TRP A 114 -5.00 4.63 0.92
N ILE A 115 -4.96 3.36 1.34
CA ILE A 115 -5.55 2.27 0.54
C ILE A 115 -7.07 2.45 0.44
N GLY A 116 -7.74 2.78 1.54
CA GLY A 116 -9.18 3.05 1.58
C GLY A 116 -9.58 4.23 0.68
N ASP A 117 -8.82 5.31 0.71
CA ASP A 117 -9.03 6.50 -0.13
C ASP A 117 -8.88 6.15 -1.61
N TYR A 118 -7.83 5.39 -1.96
CA TYR A 118 -7.62 4.94 -3.33
C TYR A 118 -8.76 4.04 -3.82
N GLU A 119 -9.21 3.08 -3.01
CA GLU A 119 -10.31 2.19 -3.38
C GLU A 119 -11.65 2.96 -3.51
N SER A 120 -11.89 3.95 -2.65
CA SER A 120 -13.03 4.87 -2.75
C SER A 120 -12.98 5.68 -4.04
N TRP A 121 -11.81 6.24 -4.36
CA TRP A 121 -11.60 7.00 -5.58
C TRP A 121 -11.84 6.14 -6.82
N VAL A 122 -11.30 4.91 -6.86
CA VAL A 122 -11.55 4.00 -7.97
C VAL A 122 -13.04 3.76 -8.11
N TYR A 123 -13.75 3.41 -7.04
CA TYR A 123 -15.20 3.17 -7.09
C TYR A 123 -15.99 4.34 -7.69
N GLN A 124 -15.56 5.57 -7.43
CA GLN A 124 -16.20 6.80 -7.94
C GLN A 124 -15.83 7.15 -9.39
N HIS A 125 -14.65 6.75 -9.87
CA HIS A 125 -14.07 7.24 -11.14
C HIS A 125 -13.98 6.19 -12.24
N VAL A 126 -14.32 4.93 -11.97
CA VAL A 126 -14.36 3.88 -12.98
C VAL A 126 -15.73 3.20 -13.01
N GLU A 127 -15.92 2.30 -13.98
CA GLU A 127 -17.17 1.55 -14.13
C GLU A 127 -17.47 0.76 -12.85
N THR A 128 -18.72 0.81 -12.37
CA THR A 128 -19.12 0.28 -11.04
C THR A 128 -18.80 -1.20 -10.84
N ASP A 129 -18.77 -2.00 -11.90
CA ASP A 129 -18.46 -3.43 -11.86
C ASP A 129 -16.97 -3.74 -12.15
N TYR A 130 -16.13 -2.73 -12.44
CA TYR A 130 -14.70 -2.92 -12.75
C TYR A 130 -13.99 -3.73 -11.68
N ARG A 131 -14.13 -3.34 -10.42
CA ARG A 131 -13.43 -3.97 -9.30
C ARG A 131 -13.92 -5.40 -9.09
N GLU A 132 -15.22 -5.66 -9.21
CA GLU A 132 -15.77 -7.02 -9.18
C GLU A 132 -15.20 -7.90 -10.30
N ARG A 133 -15.10 -7.38 -11.54
CA ARG A 133 -14.47 -8.11 -12.65
C ARG A 133 -13.00 -8.40 -12.37
N VAL A 134 -12.27 -7.47 -11.76
CA VAL A 134 -10.88 -7.65 -11.38
C VAL A 134 -10.74 -8.73 -10.30
N LEU A 135 -11.57 -8.69 -9.27
CA LEU A 135 -11.59 -9.67 -8.18
C LEU A 135 -11.94 -11.09 -8.68
N LYS A 136 -12.92 -11.22 -9.60
CA LYS A 136 -13.31 -12.50 -10.21
C LYS A 136 -12.18 -13.19 -10.98
N LYS A 137 -11.28 -12.40 -11.58
CA LYS A 137 -10.12 -12.92 -12.32
C LYS A 137 -8.98 -13.38 -11.42
N TRP A 138 -9.07 -13.15 -10.11
CA TRP A 138 -7.97 -13.42 -9.20
C TRP A 138 -7.96 -14.87 -8.71
N PRO A 139 -6.91 -15.67 -9.01
CA PRO A 139 -6.90 -17.11 -8.70
C PRO A 139 -7.02 -17.41 -7.21
N GLN A 140 -6.37 -16.61 -6.35
CA GLN A 140 -6.41 -16.79 -4.90
C GLN A 140 -7.79 -16.53 -4.30
N ARG A 141 -8.68 -15.78 -4.97
CA ARG A 141 -10.06 -15.56 -4.48
C ARG A 141 -10.86 -16.87 -4.44
N ARG A 142 -10.50 -17.87 -5.26
CA ARG A 142 -11.11 -19.20 -5.20
C ARG A 142 -10.68 -20.00 -3.96
N GLN A 143 -9.52 -19.66 -3.40
CA GLN A 143 -8.93 -20.35 -2.24
C GLN A 143 -9.41 -19.75 -0.90
N HIS A 144 -9.79 -18.47 -0.90
CA HIS A 144 -10.32 -17.78 0.28
C HIS A 144 -11.84 -17.59 0.16
N ARG A 145 -12.62 -18.57 0.65
CA ARG A 145 -14.06 -18.41 0.84
C ARG A 145 -14.30 -17.29 1.87
N GLY A 146 -15.14 -16.31 1.53
CA GLY A 146 -15.46 -15.17 2.42
C GLY A 146 -14.74 -13.85 2.10
N GLY A 147 -14.26 -13.65 0.87
CA GLY A 147 -13.77 -12.33 0.45
C GLY A 147 -14.89 -11.28 0.44
N ILE A 148 -14.56 -10.04 0.82
CA ILE A 148 -15.49 -8.91 0.84
C ILE A 148 -15.90 -8.47 -0.59
N PRO A 149 -17.13 -7.95 -0.78
CA PRO A 149 -17.54 -7.30 -2.02
C PRO A 149 -16.68 -6.08 -2.34
N ALA A 150 -16.55 -5.76 -3.63
CA ALA A 150 -15.81 -4.59 -4.10
C ALA A 150 -16.32 -3.29 -3.48
N SER A 151 -17.65 -3.16 -3.34
CA SER A 151 -18.31 -1.99 -2.76
C SER A 151 -17.95 -1.75 -1.29
N GLU A 152 -17.50 -2.79 -0.59
CA GLU A 152 -17.15 -2.71 0.83
C GLU A 152 -15.65 -2.55 1.06
N MET A 153 -14.81 -2.72 0.02
CA MET A 153 -13.36 -2.74 0.17
C MET A 153 -12.80 -1.50 0.86
N ALA A 154 -13.25 -0.31 0.46
CA ALA A 154 -12.80 0.94 1.06
C ALA A 154 -13.16 1.02 2.55
N ALA A 155 -14.42 0.75 2.91
CA ALA A 155 -14.90 0.78 4.29
C ALA A 155 -14.08 -0.15 5.19
N HIS A 156 -13.82 -1.40 4.77
CA HIS A 156 -13.04 -2.35 5.56
C HIS A 156 -11.59 -1.89 5.78
N TRP A 157 -11.00 -1.15 4.85
CA TRP A 157 -9.66 -0.58 5.06
C TRP A 157 -9.68 0.54 6.10
N PHE A 158 -10.69 1.39 6.07
CA PHE A 158 -10.88 2.43 7.08
C PHE A 158 -11.15 1.80 8.46
N ASP A 159 -12.01 0.80 8.56
CA ASP A 159 -12.30 0.10 9.82
C ASP A 159 -11.05 -0.55 10.41
N LEU A 160 -10.22 -1.19 9.58
CA LEU A 160 -8.95 -1.76 10.02
C LEU A 160 -7.99 -0.68 10.54
N SER A 161 -7.96 0.49 9.88
CA SER A 161 -7.11 1.61 10.30
C SER A 161 -7.51 2.15 11.67
N THR A 162 -8.82 2.22 11.96
CA THR A 162 -9.38 2.61 13.25
C THR A 162 -9.00 1.59 14.32
N HIS A 163 -9.19 0.30 14.04
CA HIS A 163 -8.91 -0.76 15.01
C HIS A 163 -7.43 -0.81 15.45
N ILE A 164 -6.50 -0.54 14.53
CA ILE A 164 -5.06 -0.47 14.85
C ILE A 164 -4.74 0.68 15.80
N LEU A 165 -5.41 1.82 15.65
CA LEU A 165 -5.20 2.97 16.54
C LEU A 165 -5.84 2.73 17.92
N GLU A 166 -6.99 2.07 17.98
CA GLU A 166 -7.65 1.72 19.24
C GLU A 166 -6.80 0.76 20.08
N GLN A 167 -6.17 -0.24 19.44
CA GLN A 167 -5.25 -1.17 20.12
C GLN A 167 -3.98 -0.51 20.68
N GLN A 168 -3.67 0.73 20.28
CA GLN A 168 -2.57 1.50 20.86
C GLN A 168 -2.95 2.13 22.22
N LEU A 169 -4.24 2.33 22.48
CA LEU A 169 -4.76 3.02 23.67
C LEU A 169 -5.14 2.07 24.84
N THR A 170 -5.15 0.76 24.59
CA THR A 170 -5.38 -0.31 25.59
C THR A 170 -4.10 -1.03 25.94
#